data_AF-A0A2A4F811-F1
#
_entry.id   AF-A0A2A4F811-F1
#
_cell.length_a   1.000
_cell.length_b   1.000
_cell.length_c   1.000
_cell.angle_alpha   90.00
_cell.angle_beta   90.00
_cell.angle_gamma   90.00
#
_symmetry.space_group_name_H-M   'P 1'
#
loop_
_entity.id
_entity.type
_entity.pdbx_description
1 polymer ?
#
loop_
_entity_poly.entity_id
_entity_poly.type
_entity_poly.pdbx_seq_one_letter_code
_entity_poly.pdbx_strand_id
1 'polypeptide(L)'
;MPASLSEFSLIDRFFARRAAQGARAATLGIGDDCALFAPRSGKLLAISTDMLVEGRHFFPDVAPHALGHKTLAVNLSDLAAMGAEPRAFTLACALPRADAAWLEAFSDGLFALAERFGCELIGGDTTSGPLNLCVTVFGEVAPDAALRRDAARDGDDVWVSGTLGDARAGLGVERGEWAAGAQEAA
;
A
#
# COMPACT_ATOMS: atom_id res chain seq x y z
N MET A 1 29.57 19.48 -11.97
CA MET A 1 28.56 18.51 -12.43
C MET A 1 27.68 18.19 -11.24
N PRO A 2 26.37 18.51 -11.22
CA PRO A 2 25.53 18.07 -10.12
C PRO A 2 25.42 16.54 -10.21
N ALA A 3 25.60 15.86 -9.09
CA ALA A 3 25.53 14.41 -9.02
C ALA A 3 24.18 13.94 -9.59
N SER A 4 24.23 13.13 -10.64
CA SER A 4 23.08 12.37 -11.10
C SER A 4 22.50 11.62 -9.91
N LEU A 5 21.23 11.88 -9.56
CA LEU A 5 20.48 11.16 -8.54
C LEU A 5 20.66 9.65 -8.76
N SER A 6 21.54 9.01 -7.99
CA SER A 6 21.63 7.55 -8.00
C SER A 6 20.31 7.00 -7.46
N GLU A 7 19.93 5.81 -7.91
CA GLU A 7 18.77 5.07 -7.39
C GLU A 7 18.75 5.01 -5.85
N PHE A 8 19.92 4.81 -5.24
CA PHE A 8 20.12 4.86 -3.79
C PHE A 8 19.80 6.24 -3.16
N SER A 9 20.17 7.34 -3.82
CA SER A 9 19.85 8.69 -3.33
C SER A 9 18.36 9.02 -3.34
N LEU A 10 17.57 8.31 -4.15
CA LEU A 10 16.11 8.46 -4.20
C LEU A 10 15.42 7.64 -3.11
N ILE A 11 15.91 6.42 -2.83
CA ILE A 11 15.47 5.60 -1.69
C ILE A 11 15.65 6.37 -0.38
N ASP A 12 16.85 6.90 -0.15
CA ASP A 12 17.16 7.66 1.06
C ASP A 12 16.26 8.89 1.23
N ARG A 13 16.05 9.63 0.14
CA ARG A 13 15.32 10.90 0.18
C ARG A 13 13.83 10.72 0.43
N PHE A 14 13.17 9.85 -0.30
CA PHE A 14 11.70 9.78 -0.31
C PHE A 14 11.13 8.67 0.58
N PHE A 15 11.87 7.57 0.77
CA PHE A 15 11.38 6.42 1.53
C PHE A 15 12.05 6.30 2.90
N ALA A 16 13.38 6.24 2.98
CA ALA A 16 14.08 5.98 4.23
C ALA A 16 13.88 7.08 5.28
N ARG A 17 14.01 8.36 4.88
CA ARG A 17 13.84 9.49 5.80
C ARG A 17 12.45 9.55 6.42
N ARG A 18 11.41 9.22 5.64
CA ARG A 18 10.01 9.25 6.10
C ARG A 18 9.68 8.05 6.95
N ALA A 19 10.16 6.86 6.57
CA ALA A 19 10.04 5.67 7.40
C ALA A 19 10.62 5.88 8.80
N ALA A 20 11.79 6.53 8.90
CA ALA A 20 12.45 6.80 10.19
C ALA A 20 11.66 7.70 11.16
N GLN A 21 10.67 8.46 10.66
CA GLN A 21 9.83 9.39 11.41
C GLN A 21 8.50 8.75 11.89
N GLY A 22 8.15 7.56 11.38
CA GLY A 22 6.87 6.92 11.63
C GLY A 22 6.86 5.93 12.79
N ALA A 23 5.88 5.02 12.75
CA ALA A 23 5.77 3.90 13.68
C ALA A 23 7.04 3.04 13.65
N ARG A 24 7.39 2.45 14.80
CA ARG A 24 8.52 1.53 14.92
C ARG A 24 8.05 0.13 15.32
N ALA A 25 7.88 -0.69 14.30
CA ALA A 25 7.67 -2.12 14.42
C ALA A 25 9.00 -2.87 14.35
N ALA A 26 9.89 -2.51 13.44
CA ALA A 26 11.15 -3.20 13.20
C ALA A 26 12.26 -2.82 14.20
N THR A 27 13.08 -3.81 14.56
CA THR A 27 14.34 -3.62 15.29
C THR A 27 15.45 -3.16 14.35
N LEU A 28 15.40 -3.61 13.09
CA LEU A 28 16.27 -3.18 12.00
C LEU A 28 15.38 -2.91 10.77
N GLY A 29 15.34 -1.67 10.30
CA GLY A 29 14.54 -1.24 9.15
C GLY A 29 15.41 -1.00 7.91
N ILE A 30 15.03 -0.01 7.10
CA ILE A 30 15.75 0.39 5.87
C ILE A 30 17.20 0.79 6.20
N GLY A 31 18.14 0.35 5.36
CA GLY A 31 19.56 0.75 5.43
C GLY A 31 20.56 -0.41 5.60
N ASP A 32 20.07 -1.64 5.68
CA ASP A 32 20.86 -2.87 5.77
C ASP A 32 20.36 -3.91 4.75
N ASP A 33 21.00 -5.09 4.68
CA ASP A 33 20.68 -6.14 3.70
C ASP A 33 19.28 -6.76 3.89
N CYS A 34 18.72 -6.66 5.10
CA CYS A 34 17.37 -7.11 5.40
C CYS A 34 16.78 -6.41 6.63
N ALA A 35 15.45 -6.39 6.69
CA ALA A 35 14.73 -5.94 7.88
C ALA A 35 14.63 -7.05 8.93
N LEU A 36 14.74 -6.69 10.21
CA LEU A 36 14.49 -7.58 11.34
C LEU A 36 13.28 -7.07 12.13
N PHE A 37 12.22 -7.87 12.14
CA PHE A 37 10.96 -7.58 12.79
C PHE A 37 10.45 -8.81 13.56
N ALA A 38 10.15 -8.65 14.85
CA ALA A 38 9.66 -9.72 15.70
C ALA A 38 8.14 -9.58 15.92
N PRO A 39 7.33 -10.63 15.64
CA PRO A 39 5.92 -10.63 16.01
C PRO A 39 5.74 -10.51 17.53
N ARG A 40 4.65 -9.84 17.96
CA ARG A 40 4.27 -9.83 19.39
C ARG A 40 3.98 -11.25 19.88
N SER A 41 4.37 -11.53 21.12
CA SER A 41 4.17 -12.86 21.73
C SER A 41 2.70 -13.26 21.72
N GLY A 42 2.42 -14.51 21.35
CA GLY A 42 1.07 -15.06 21.30
C GLY A 42 0.22 -14.60 20.11
N LYS A 43 0.77 -13.86 19.15
CA LYS A 43 0.10 -13.48 17.91
C LYS A 43 0.54 -14.34 16.73
N LEU A 44 -0.35 -14.51 15.76
CA LEU A 44 -0.02 -15.01 14.43
C LEU A 44 0.45 -13.85 13.56
N LEU A 45 1.43 -14.11 12.70
CA LEU A 45 1.84 -13.19 11.64
C LEU A 45 0.91 -13.40 10.43
N ALA A 46 0.20 -12.34 10.04
CA ALA A 46 -0.59 -12.29 8.82
C ALA A 46 0.25 -11.60 7.73
N ILE A 47 0.29 -12.19 6.53
CA ILE A 47 1.09 -11.69 5.41
C ILE A 47 0.21 -11.64 4.17
N SER A 48 0.23 -10.52 3.46
CA SER A 48 -0.35 -10.42 2.11
C SER A 48 0.63 -9.71 1.18
N THR A 49 0.51 -10.02 -0.11
CA THR A 49 1.26 -9.38 -1.18
C THR A 49 0.32 -9.07 -2.32
N ASP A 50 0.35 -7.83 -2.81
CA ASP A 50 -0.37 -7.44 -4.01
C ASP A 50 0.49 -6.54 -4.92
N MET A 51 0.19 -6.60 -6.22
CA MET A 51 0.96 -5.93 -7.26
C MET A 51 0.08 -5.04 -8.14
N LEU A 52 0.41 -3.76 -8.20
CA LEU A 52 -0.22 -2.79 -9.09
C LEU A 52 0.65 -2.54 -10.32
N VAL A 53 0.12 -2.96 -11.46
CA VAL A 53 0.71 -2.77 -12.80
C VAL A 53 -0.02 -1.65 -13.55
N GLU A 54 0.73 -0.70 -14.12
CA GLU A 54 0.22 0.38 -14.97
C GLU A 54 -0.57 -0.18 -16.17
N GLY A 55 -1.67 0.49 -16.55
CA GLY A 55 -2.57 0.07 -17.63
C GLY A 55 -3.48 -1.12 -17.30
N ARG A 56 -3.23 -1.81 -16.18
CA ARG A 56 -4.09 -2.90 -15.67
C ARG A 56 -4.84 -2.51 -14.40
N HIS A 57 -4.12 -1.97 -13.42
CA HIS A 57 -4.68 -1.66 -12.09
C HIS A 57 -4.88 -0.15 -11.88
N PHE A 58 -4.21 0.68 -12.67
CA PHE A 58 -4.34 2.13 -12.68
C PHE A 58 -3.97 2.68 -14.06
N PHE A 59 -4.40 3.91 -14.36
CA PHE A 59 -4.09 4.59 -15.61
C PHE A 59 -2.74 5.32 -15.55
N PRO A 60 -2.04 5.50 -16.69
CA PRO A 60 -0.73 6.18 -16.71
C PRO A 60 -0.75 7.62 -16.18
N ASP A 61 -1.90 8.29 -16.25
CA ASP A 61 -2.12 9.68 -15.83
C ASP A 61 -2.72 9.79 -14.42
N VAL A 62 -2.82 8.68 -13.67
CA VAL A 62 -3.28 8.71 -12.29
C VAL A 62 -2.43 9.65 -11.44
N ALA A 63 -3.07 10.45 -10.59
CA ALA A 63 -2.37 11.34 -9.67
C ALA A 63 -1.43 10.51 -8.75
N PRO A 64 -0.11 10.83 -8.68
CA PRO A 64 0.86 9.99 -7.95
C PRO A 64 0.52 9.82 -6.47
N HIS A 65 -0.01 10.87 -5.83
CA HIS A 65 -0.48 10.82 -4.44
C HIS A 65 -1.63 9.81 -4.26
N ALA A 66 -2.62 9.82 -5.16
CA ALA A 66 -3.71 8.85 -5.10
C ALA A 66 -3.21 7.42 -5.36
N LEU A 67 -2.21 7.27 -6.23
CA LEU A 67 -1.56 5.99 -6.48
C LEU A 67 -0.82 5.48 -5.24
N GLY A 68 -0.03 6.32 -4.57
CA GLY A 68 0.65 5.97 -3.31
C GLY A 68 -0.31 5.50 -2.22
N HIS A 69 -1.43 6.20 -2.06
CA HIS A 69 -2.50 5.76 -1.17
C HIS A 69 -3.03 4.38 -1.57
N LYS A 70 -3.41 4.20 -2.85
CA LYS A 70 -3.98 2.95 -3.35
C LYS A 70 -3.02 1.77 -3.18
N THR A 71 -1.72 1.97 -3.43
CA THR A 71 -0.67 0.96 -3.33
C THR A 71 -0.65 0.27 -1.96
N LEU A 72 -0.81 1.03 -0.87
CA LEU A 72 -0.87 0.44 0.46
C LEU A 72 -2.31 0.06 0.86
N ALA A 73 -3.32 0.82 0.45
CA ALA A 73 -4.72 0.59 0.84
C ALA A 73 -5.23 -0.81 0.46
N VAL A 74 -4.90 -1.30 -0.74
CA VAL A 74 -5.32 -2.64 -1.18
C VAL A 74 -4.77 -3.74 -0.28
N ASN A 75 -3.51 -3.62 0.14
CA ASN A 75 -2.86 -4.58 1.02
C ASN A 75 -3.37 -4.47 2.47
N LEU A 76 -3.62 -3.26 2.97
CA LEU A 76 -4.24 -3.06 4.29
C LEU A 76 -5.66 -3.64 4.35
N SER A 77 -6.39 -3.61 3.23
CA SER A 77 -7.71 -4.23 3.13
C SER A 77 -7.66 -5.76 3.33
N ASP A 78 -6.61 -6.43 2.85
CA ASP A 78 -6.43 -7.87 3.09
C ASP A 78 -6.21 -8.18 4.57
N LEU A 79 -5.39 -7.36 5.26
CA LEU A 79 -5.21 -7.50 6.70
C LEU A 79 -6.52 -7.28 7.45
N ALA A 80 -7.28 -6.24 7.09
CA ALA A 80 -8.57 -5.95 7.68
C ALA A 80 -9.56 -7.11 7.50
N ALA A 81 -9.58 -7.75 6.32
CA ALA A 81 -10.44 -8.90 6.02
C ALA A 81 -10.11 -10.14 6.88
N MET A 82 -8.88 -10.23 7.41
CA MET A 82 -8.43 -11.27 8.32
C MET A 82 -8.52 -10.87 9.80
N GLY A 83 -8.95 -9.64 10.10
CA GLY A 83 -8.95 -9.08 11.46
C GLY A 83 -7.54 -8.78 12.00
N ALA A 84 -6.55 -8.64 11.13
CA ALA A 84 -5.16 -8.40 11.50
C ALA A 84 -4.84 -6.90 11.65
N GLU A 85 -4.12 -6.57 12.71
CA GLU A 85 -3.58 -5.23 12.95
C GLU A 85 -2.33 -5.04 12.07
N PRO A 86 -2.27 -4.03 11.18
CA PRO A 86 -1.09 -3.74 10.39
C PRO A 86 0.11 -3.37 11.26
N ARG A 87 1.32 -3.82 10.87
CA ARG A 87 2.56 -3.55 11.62
C ARG A 87 3.67 -2.99 10.74
N ALA A 88 3.90 -3.64 9.60
CA ALA A 88 4.98 -3.25 8.71
C ALA A 88 4.65 -3.62 7.26
N PHE A 89 5.41 -3.06 6.32
CA PHE A 89 5.35 -3.44 4.93
C PHE A 89 6.69 -3.23 4.22
N THR A 90 6.86 -3.92 3.09
CA THR A 90 7.94 -3.66 2.14
C THR A 90 7.36 -3.16 0.82
N LEU A 91 8.15 -2.38 0.08
CA LEU A 91 7.79 -1.88 -1.24
C LEU A 91 8.88 -2.26 -2.26
N ALA A 92 8.55 -3.12 -3.21
CA ALA A 92 9.35 -3.34 -4.42
C ALA A 92 8.72 -2.54 -5.57
N CYS A 93 9.46 -1.60 -6.16
CA CYS A 93 8.97 -0.77 -7.24
C CYS A 93 9.90 -0.76 -8.46
N ALA A 94 9.29 -0.84 -9.64
CA ALA A 94 9.96 -0.56 -10.90
C ALA A 94 9.48 0.79 -11.43
N LEU A 95 10.42 1.65 -11.82
CA LEU A 95 10.14 3.00 -12.32
C LEU A 95 10.75 3.18 -13.72
N PRO A 96 10.01 3.74 -14.70
CA PRO A 96 10.55 3.91 -16.05
C PRO A 96 11.61 5.02 -16.09
N ARG A 97 11.54 5.95 -15.14
CA ARG A 97 12.52 7.00 -14.90
C ARG A 97 12.45 7.47 -13.46
N ALA A 98 13.58 7.98 -12.96
CA ALA A 98 13.63 8.72 -11.72
C ALA A 98 13.02 10.13 -11.91
N ASP A 99 11.86 10.39 -11.30
CA ASP A 99 11.19 11.69 -11.31
C ASP A 99 10.92 12.13 -9.87
N ALA A 100 11.62 13.18 -9.43
CA ALA A 100 11.58 13.63 -8.05
C ALA A 100 10.20 14.17 -7.64
N ALA A 101 9.49 14.86 -8.53
CA ALA A 101 8.17 15.42 -8.22
C ALA A 101 7.13 14.31 -8.12
N TRP A 102 7.23 13.31 -9.00
CA TRP A 102 6.39 12.12 -8.94
C TRP A 102 6.62 11.34 -7.64
N LEU A 103 7.89 11.08 -7.29
CA LEU A 103 8.27 10.34 -6.09
C LEU A 103 7.85 11.07 -4.80
N GLU A 104 7.96 12.39 -4.76
CA GLU A 104 7.49 13.21 -3.65
C GLU A 104 5.99 12.99 -3.42
N ALA A 105 5.17 13.26 -4.45
CA ALA A 105 3.73 13.12 -4.37
C ALA A 105 3.29 11.67 -4.09
N PHE A 106 3.94 10.68 -4.70
CA PHE A 106 3.67 9.26 -4.45
C PHE A 106 3.97 8.87 -3.00
N SER A 107 5.16 9.23 -2.50
CA SER A 107 5.55 8.95 -1.13
C SER A 107 4.65 9.66 -0.12
N ASP A 108 4.20 10.88 -0.40
CA ASP A 108 3.23 11.61 0.44
C ASP A 108 1.95 10.79 0.65
N GLY A 109 1.33 10.31 -0.44
CA GLY A 109 0.09 9.55 -0.35
C GLY A 109 0.27 8.18 0.33
N LEU A 110 1.41 7.54 0.10
CA LEU A 110 1.78 6.28 0.74
C LEU A 110 1.97 6.45 2.25
N PHE A 111 2.81 7.40 2.66
CA PHE A 111 3.15 7.61 4.07
C PHE A 111 1.99 8.19 4.87
N ALA A 112 1.16 9.06 4.29
CA ALA A 112 -0.06 9.53 4.96
C ALA A 112 -0.97 8.36 5.40
N LEU A 113 -1.07 7.32 4.58
CA LEU A 113 -1.83 6.13 4.92
C LEU A 113 -1.08 5.22 5.90
N ALA A 114 0.22 5.03 5.70
CA ALA A 114 1.08 4.25 6.58
C ALA A 114 1.05 4.78 8.01
N GLU A 115 1.19 6.09 8.19
CA GLU A 115 1.11 6.79 9.48
C GLU A 115 -0.26 6.63 10.14
N ARG A 116 -1.34 6.80 9.36
CA ARG A 116 -2.71 6.63 9.85
C ARG A 116 -2.96 5.25 10.46
N PHE A 117 -2.37 4.21 9.88
CA PHE A 117 -2.55 2.82 10.33
C PHE A 117 -1.37 2.28 11.15
N GLY A 118 -0.36 3.10 11.46
CA GLY A 118 0.82 2.66 12.20
C GLY A 118 1.62 1.55 11.52
N CYS A 119 1.62 1.50 10.19
CA CYS A 119 2.25 0.45 9.40
C CYS A 119 3.61 0.96 8.87
N GLU A 120 4.72 0.45 9.40
CA GLU A 120 6.07 0.95 9.07
C GLU A 120 6.57 0.42 7.71
N LEU A 121 7.15 1.28 6.86
CA LEU A 121 7.93 0.80 5.71
C LEU A 121 9.30 0.33 6.20
N ILE A 122 9.54 -0.98 6.19
CA ILE A 122 10.74 -1.58 6.80
C ILE A 122 11.80 -1.99 5.77
N GLY A 123 11.47 -2.01 4.49
CA GLY A 123 12.38 -2.44 3.43
C GLY A 123 11.76 -2.37 2.06
N GLY A 124 12.50 -2.76 1.04
CA GLY A 124 12.04 -2.67 -0.33
C GLY A 124 13.13 -2.90 -1.34
N ASP A 125 12.73 -2.78 -2.60
CA ASP A 125 13.64 -2.78 -3.74
C ASP A 125 13.18 -1.69 -4.71
N THR A 126 14.13 -1.05 -5.39
CA THR A 126 13.83 -0.10 -6.45
C THR A 126 14.67 -0.47 -7.65
N THR A 127 14.02 -0.54 -8.81
CA THR A 127 14.69 -0.86 -10.05
C THR A 127 14.15 -0.02 -11.21
N SER A 128 14.93 0.05 -12.29
CA SER A 128 14.46 0.65 -13.55
C SER A 128 13.63 -0.34 -14.35
N GLY A 129 12.43 0.07 -14.79
CA GLY A 129 11.54 -0.79 -15.58
C GLY A 129 10.14 -0.20 -15.80
N PRO A 130 9.23 -0.89 -16.49
CA PRO A 130 7.84 -0.47 -16.61
C PRO A 130 7.20 -0.24 -15.23
N LEU A 131 6.37 0.79 -15.08
CA LEU A 131 5.84 1.20 -13.78
C LEU A 131 5.06 0.06 -13.11
N ASN A 132 5.60 -0.43 -12.00
CA ASN A 132 5.06 -1.55 -11.23
C ASN A 132 5.34 -1.33 -9.74
N LEU A 133 4.32 -1.57 -8.91
CA LEU A 133 4.36 -1.36 -7.48
C LEU A 133 3.89 -2.63 -6.78
N CYS A 134 4.81 -3.33 -6.13
CA CYS A 134 4.54 -4.56 -5.39
C CYS A 134 4.77 -4.31 -3.90
N VAL A 135 3.74 -4.53 -3.09
CA VAL A 135 3.82 -4.37 -1.64
C VAL A 135 3.61 -5.72 -0.99
N THR A 136 4.39 -5.98 0.06
CA THR A 136 4.12 -7.05 1.02
C THR A 136 3.81 -6.41 2.36
N VAL A 137 2.63 -6.69 2.92
CA VAL A 137 2.24 -6.22 4.25
C VAL A 137 2.34 -7.33 5.29
N PHE A 138 2.69 -6.92 6.50
CA PHE A 138 2.80 -7.75 7.68
C PHE A 138 1.88 -7.19 8.75
N GLY A 139 0.94 -8.02 9.20
CA GLY A 139 0.03 -7.72 10.30
C GLY A 139 0.06 -8.79 11.36
N GLU A 140 -0.66 -8.57 12.44
CA GLU A 140 -0.76 -9.52 13.55
C GLU A 140 -2.20 -9.73 13.99
N VAL A 141 -2.53 -10.97 14.34
CA VAL A 141 -3.87 -11.33 14.81
C VAL A 141 -3.77 -12.37 15.94
N ALA A 142 -4.70 -12.34 16.89
CA ALA A 142 -4.78 -13.42 17.86
C ALA A 142 -5.25 -14.72 17.17
N PRO A 143 -4.73 -15.91 17.53
CA PRO A 143 -5.10 -17.16 16.87
C PRO A 143 -6.61 -17.43 16.80
N ASP A 144 -7.35 -17.02 17.82
CA ASP A 144 -8.79 -17.17 17.98
C ASP A 144 -9.62 -16.03 17.36
N ALA A 145 -8.97 -14.94 16.92
CA ALA A 145 -9.61 -13.78 16.32
C ALA A 145 -9.42 -13.69 14.79
N ALA A 146 -8.64 -14.60 14.20
CA ALA A 146 -8.39 -14.61 12.76
C ALA A 146 -9.67 -14.94 11.99
N LEU A 147 -10.16 -13.96 11.21
CA LEU A 147 -11.33 -14.14 10.36
C LEU A 147 -10.95 -15.01 9.15
N ARG A 148 -11.83 -15.92 8.75
CA ARG A 148 -11.59 -16.84 7.64
C ARG A 148 -12.81 -16.94 6.74
N ARG A 149 -12.56 -17.10 5.44
CA ARG A 149 -13.60 -17.25 4.41
C ARG A 149 -14.39 -18.55 4.51
N ASP A 150 -13.86 -19.56 5.22
CA ASP A 150 -14.46 -20.88 5.39
C ASP A 150 -15.10 -21.09 6.78
N ALA A 151 -15.37 -20.00 7.52
CA ALA A 151 -15.93 -20.04 8.87
C ALA A 151 -17.42 -19.68 8.96
N ALA A 152 -18.07 -19.30 7.86
CA ALA A 152 -19.49 -18.97 7.83
C ALA A 152 -20.36 -20.20 8.18
N ARG A 153 -21.50 -19.97 8.82
CA ARG A 153 -22.44 -21.01 9.26
C ARG A 153 -23.86 -20.72 8.75
N ASP A 154 -24.66 -21.78 8.65
CA ASP A 154 -26.07 -21.65 8.34
C ASP A 154 -26.76 -20.77 9.37
N GLY A 155 -27.49 -19.75 8.90
CA GLY A 155 -28.18 -18.78 9.73
C GLY A 155 -27.39 -17.49 10.02
N ASP A 156 -26.15 -17.38 9.54
CA ASP A 156 -25.41 -16.10 9.61
C ASP A 156 -26.01 -15.06 8.66
N ASP A 157 -26.06 -13.80 9.11
CA ASP A 157 -26.39 -12.66 8.26
C ASP A 157 -25.19 -12.27 7.39
N VAL A 158 -25.47 -11.76 6.18
CA VAL A 158 -24.45 -11.20 5.28
C VAL A 158 -24.43 -9.68 5.40
N TRP A 159 -23.29 -9.15 5.81
CA TRP A 159 -23.06 -7.72 5.97
C TRP A 159 -22.01 -7.20 4.98
N VAL A 160 -22.15 -5.93 4.61
CA VAL A 160 -21.16 -5.19 3.81
C VAL A 160 -20.88 -3.84 4.46
N SER A 161 -19.63 -3.39 4.42
CA SER A 161 -19.23 -2.07 4.88
C SER A 161 -19.28 -1.05 3.73
N GLY A 162 -19.63 0.20 4.05
CA GLY A 162 -19.63 1.30 3.08
C GLY A 162 -20.61 1.09 1.92
N THR A 163 -20.18 1.48 0.73
CA THR A 163 -20.95 1.44 -0.53
C THR A 163 -20.30 0.50 -1.54
N LEU A 164 -21.11 -0.10 -2.40
CA LEU A 164 -20.65 -0.97 -3.48
C LEU A 164 -20.90 -0.32 -4.84
N GLY A 165 -19.90 -0.38 -5.73
CA GLY A 165 -20.04 0.02 -7.13
C GLY A 165 -19.29 1.31 -7.50
N ASP A 166 -18.93 2.17 -6.54
CA ASP A 166 -18.34 3.49 -6.81
C ASP A 166 -17.06 3.43 -7.64
N ALA A 167 -16.14 2.53 -7.30
CA ALA A 167 -14.90 2.35 -8.07
C ALA A 167 -15.16 1.90 -9.52
N ARG A 168 -16.20 1.07 -9.74
CA ARG A 168 -16.60 0.64 -11.08
C ARG A 168 -17.29 1.76 -11.83
N ALA A 169 -18.12 2.54 -11.15
CA ALA A 169 -18.76 3.76 -11.66
C ALA A 169 -17.71 4.75 -12.17
N GLY A 170 -16.73 5.09 -11.34
CA GLY A 170 -15.60 5.93 -11.72
C GLY A 170 -14.84 5.38 -12.93
N LEU A 171 -14.50 4.09 -12.91
CA LEU A 171 -13.84 3.44 -14.06
C LEU A 171 -14.67 3.53 -15.36
N GLY A 172 -16.00 3.42 -15.26
CA GLY A 172 -16.90 3.54 -16.42
C GLY A 172 -16.94 4.95 -16.98
N VAL A 173 -16.88 5.97 -16.13
CA VAL A 173 -16.76 7.37 -16.56
C VAL A 173 -15.42 7.61 -17.25
N GLU A 174 -14.30 7.17 -16.66
CA GLU A 174 -12.97 7.32 -17.26
C GLU A 174 -12.84 6.61 -18.62
N ARG A 175 -13.56 5.51 -18.82
CA ARG A 175 -13.59 4.77 -20.09
C ARG A 175 -14.63 5.30 -21.08
N GLY A 176 -15.41 6.31 -20.72
CA GLY A 176 -16.51 6.82 -21.54
C GLY A 176 -17.67 5.83 -21.73
N GLU A 177 -17.76 4.82 -20.87
CA GLU A 177 -18.86 3.84 -20.86
C GLU A 177 -20.13 4.46 -20.26
N TRP A 178 -19.96 5.36 -19.29
CA TRP A 178 -21.02 6.06 -18.58
C TRP A 178 -20.79 7.57 -18.56
N ALA A 179 -21.87 8.35 -18.58
CA ALA A 179 -21.79 9.79 -18.38
C ALA A 179 -21.55 10.10 -16.90
N ALA A 180 -20.65 11.05 -16.60
CA ALA A 180 -20.59 11.63 -15.26
C ALA A 180 -21.94 12.27 -14.95
N GLY A 181 -22.61 11.80 -13.90
CA GLY A 181 -23.84 12.42 -13.43
C GLY A 181 -23.57 13.88 -13.05
N ALA A 182 -24.35 14.81 -13.57
CA ALA A 182 -24.25 16.22 -13.23
C ALA A 182 -24.84 16.51 -11.83
N GLN A 183 -24.43 15.81 -10.78
CA GLN A 183 -24.75 16.15 -9.38
C GLN A 183 -24.05 15.22 -8.39
N GLU A 184 -23.03 15.75 -7.71
CA GLU A 184 -22.72 15.54 -6.27
C GLU A 184 -21.49 16.40 -5.92
N ALA A 185 -21.63 17.71 -6.11
CA ALA A 185 -20.81 18.72 -5.46
C ALA A 185 -21.70 19.40 -4.42
N ALA A 186 -21.76 18.83 -3.22
CA ALA A 186 -22.33 19.44 -2.02
C ALA A 186 -21.54 18.95 -0.81
#